data_AF-A0AAN6MV97-F1
#
_entry.id   AF-A0AAN6MV97-F1
#
_cell.length_a   1.000
_cell.length_b   1.000
_cell.length_c   1.000
_cell.angle_alpha   90.00
_cell.angle_beta   90.00
_cell.angle_gamma   90.00
#
_symmetry.space_group_name_H-M   'P 1'
#
loop_
_entity.id
_entity.type
_entity.pdbx_description
1 polymer ?
#
loop_
_entity_poly.entity_id
_entity_poly.type
_entity_poly.pdbx_seq_one_letter_code
_entity_poly.pdbx_strand_id
1 'polypeptide(L)'
;MSRFVDSLPAPEKPRYMKVVSLTMSRNGTNGLYTALKILGFKPYHVVEMLPNGIPHLKMVGEATRAVRTDRGRYSRADFDKLLGEYDAACVPFFIEDLVRAYPDAKFVLITREPQAWLTSMKKTVIKAAKEQGRFPATLFQYLDPTMWHFRRMTEAWISLWWPSGNIDDDEEAFRTYDKHNRLARGLVPPERRVRRASKAVEKEGDTESPQQRAFCGWNSRNRCRCLVLDGCHAYRALGTLQATPFWLLDNLLLRRNCLGLLSTSIEVSAIRFISCCHAHWSQA
;
A
#
# COMPACT_ATOMS: atom_id res chain seq x y z
N MET A 1 19.05 -14.90 -18.70
CA MET A 1 18.16 -15.44 -17.65
C MET A 1 16.73 -15.14 -18.04
N SER A 2 15.85 -16.14 -18.02
CA SER A 2 14.40 -15.94 -18.20
C SER A 2 13.81 -15.11 -17.05
N ARG A 3 12.73 -14.36 -17.31
CA ARG A 3 12.05 -13.57 -16.27
C ARG A 3 11.24 -14.52 -15.38
N PHE A 4 11.10 -14.21 -14.10
CA PHE A 4 10.32 -15.03 -13.18
C PHE A 4 8.84 -15.08 -13.60
N VAL A 5 8.29 -13.98 -14.12
CA VAL A 5 6.91 -13.95 -14.63
C VAL A 5 6.67 -14.95 -15.76
N ASP A 6 7.70 -15.31 -16.53
CA ASP A 6 7.61 -16.28 -17.63
C ASP A 6 7.39 -17.71 -17.11
N SER A 7 7.82 -18.00 -15.87
CA SER A 7 7.62 -19.33 -15.24
C SER A 7 6.24 -19.54 -14.63
N LEU A 8 5.40 -18.50 -14.55
CA LEU A 8 4.08 -18.57 -13.94
C LEU A 8 3.00 -18.86 -14.99
N PRO A 9 1.99 -19.68 -14.66
CA PRO A 9 0.88 -19.92 -15.56
C PRO A 9 0.09 -18.63 -15.79
N ALA A 10 -0.54 -18.52 -16.96
CA ALA A 10 -1.50 -17.45 -17.19
C ALA A 10 -2.75 -17.68 -16.33
N PRO A 11 -3.37 -16.62 -15.78
CA PRO A 11 -4.65 -16.76 -15.11
C PRO A 11 -5.74 -17.18 -16.10
N GLU A 12 -6.62 -18.11 -15.72
CA GLU A 12 -7.69 -18.59 -16.61
C GLU A 12 -8.67 -17.47 -17.01
N LYS A 13 -9.01 -16.59 -16.05
CA LYS A 13 -9.96 -15.48 -16.24
C LYS A 13 -9.52 -14.27 -15.43
N PRO A 14 -8.55 -13.46 -15.91
CA PRO A 14 -8.17 -12.25 -15.22
C PRO A 14 -9.35 -11.27 -15.18
N ARG A 15 -9.55 -10.64 -14.02
CA ARG A 15 -10.51 -9.56 -13.84
C ARG A 15 -10.15 -8.40 -14.76
N TYR A 16 -11.21 -7.76 -15.28
CA TYR A 16 -11.05 -6.55 -16.06
C TYR A 16 -10.57 -5.39 -15.17
N MET A 17 -9.45 -4.78 -15.53
CA MET A 17 -8.88 -3.63 -14.82
C MET A 17 -9.72 -2.37 -15.11
N LYS A 18 -10.40 -1.86 -14.08
CA LYS A 18 -11.30 -0.70 -14.21
C LYS A 18 -10.64 0.62 -13.83
N VAL A 19 -9.77 0.61 -12.81
CA VAL A 19 -9.17 1.84 -12.27
C VAL A 19 -7.67 1.67 -12.01
N VAL A 20 -6.85 2.56 -12.55
CA VAL A 20 -5.41 2.60 -12.28
C VAL A 20 -5.04 3.94 -11.66
N SER A 21 -4.40 3.90 -10.50
CA SER A 21 -3.82 5.06 -9.87
C SER A 21 -2.41 5.30 -10.39
N LEU A 22 -2.18 6.50 -10.92
CA LEU A 22 -0.85 6.99 -11.31
C LEU A 22 -0.18 7.76 -10.16
N THR A 23 -0.82 7.74 -8.99
CA THR A 23 -0.44 8.50 -7.81
C THR A 23 0.82 7.94 -7.18
N MET A 24 1.82 8.81 -6.96
CA MET A 24 3.05 8.43 -6.26
C MET A 24 2.78 7.94 -4.83
N SER A 25 3.64 7.08 -4.29
CA SER A 25 3.53 6.63 -2.90
C SER A 25 3.44 7.82 -1.95
N ARG A 26 2.66 7.66 -0.87
CA ARG A 26 2.46 8.67 0.20
C ARG A 26 1.62 9.90 -0.20
N ASN A 27 1.02 9.92 -1.39
CA ASN A 27 -0.01 10.90 -1.80
C ASN A 27 -1.45 10.41 -1.54
N GLY A 28 -1.67 9.64 -0.47
CA GLY A 28 -3.00 9.12 -0.13
C GLY A 28 -3.42 7.86 -0.88
N THR A 29 -2.46 7.09 -1.44
CA THR A 29 -2.72 5.80 -2.11
C THR A 29 -3.49 4.81 -1.23
N ASN A 30 -3.19 4.75 0.07
CA ASN A 30 -3.93 3.90 1.01
C ASN A 30 -5.37 4.38 1.21
N GLY A 31 -5.60 5.69 1.24
CA GLY A 31 -6.94 6.25 1.32
C GLY A 31 -7.76 5.94 0.07
N LEU A 32 -7.13 6.04 -1.12
CA LEU A 32 -7.75 5.62 -2.38
C LEU A 32 -8.07 4.12 -2.40
N TYR A 33 -7.14 3.29 -1.93
CA TYR A 33 -7.36 1.84 -1.78
C TYR A 33 -8.56 1.54 -0.88
N THR A 34 -8.67 2.18 0.29
CA THR A 34 -9.85 2.00 1.17
C THR A 34 -11.14 2.51 0.53
N ALA A 35 -11.10 3.69 -0.11
CA ALA A 35 -12.27 4.25 -0.78
C ALA A 35 -12.77 3.34 -1.92
N LEU A 36 -11.87 2.78 -2.72
CA LEU A 36 -12.22 1.83 -3.78
C LEU A 36 -12.85 0.56 -3.22
N LYS A 37 -12.37 0.05 -2.07
CA LYS A 37 -13.02 -1.08 -1.38
C LYS A 37 -14.46 -0.74 -0.96
N ILE A 38 -14.69 0.44 -0.38
CA ILE A 38 -16.03 0.91 0.00
C ILE A 38 -16.96 1.00 -1.22
N LEU A 39 -16.43 1.41 -2.37
CA LEU A 39 -17.16 1.48 -3.64
C LEU A 39 -17.36 0.11 -4.32
N GLY A 40 -16.96 -1.00 -3.69
CA GLY A 40 -17.15 -2.36 -4.20
C GLY A 40 -16.10 -2.85 -5.19
N PHE A 41 -14.99 -2.14 -5.36
CA PHE A 41 -13.85 -2.63 -6.13
C PHE A 41 -12.99 -3.59 -5.28
N LYS A 42 -12.19 -4.42 -5.96
CA LYS A 42 -11.09 -5.21 -5.39
C LYS A 42 -9.75 -4.56 -5.79
N PRO A 43 -9.28 -3.54 -5.05
CA PRO A 43 -8.07 -2.81 -5.40
C PRO A 43 -6.80 -3.52 -4.93
N TYR A 44 -5.75 -3.38 -5.72
CA TYR A 44 -4.39 -3.78 -5.40
C TYR A 44 -3.61 -2.61 -4.79
N HIS A 45 -2.88 -2.84 -3.71
CA HIS A 45 -1.99 -1.84 -3.08
C HIS A 45 -0.82 -2.58 -2.43
N VAL A 46 0.22 -1.86 -2.00
CA VAL A 46 1.42 -2.48 -1.39
C VAL A 46 1.11 -3.37 -0.17
N VAL A 47 -0.04 -3.16 0.48
CA VAL A 47 -0.53 -3.99 1.59
C VAL A 47 -0.93 -5.41 1.17
N GLU A 48 -1.23 -5.63 -0.11
CA GLU A 48 -1.62 -6.93 -0.67
C GLU A 48 -0.39 -7.81 -0.98
N MET A 49 0.82 -7.25 -1.02
CA MET A 49 2.02 -7.94 -1.51
C MET A 49 2.49 -9.06 -0.58
N LEU A 50 2.55 -8.82 0.73
CA LEU A 50 2.97 -9.82 1.70
C LEU A 50 1.95 -10.97 1.84
N PRO A 51 0.63 -10.70 1.93
CA PRO A 51 -0.39 -11.76 1.91
C PRO A 51 -0.33 -12.66 0.67
N ASN A 52 0.01 -12.10 -0.50
CA ASN A 52 0.16 -12.88 -1.75
C ASN A 52 1.50 -13.66 -1.83
N GLY A 53 2.39 -13.50 -0.86
CA GLY A 53 3.60 -14.30 -0.72
C GLY A 53 4.73 -13.98 -1.70
N ILE A 54 5.78 -14.80 -1.64
CA ILE A 54 7.06 -14.60 -2.33
C ILE A 54 6.92 -14.41 -3.85
N PRO A 55 6.12 -15.20 -4.61
CA PRO A 55 5.99 -15.02 -6.05
C PRO A 55 5.57 -13.59 -6.42
N HIS A 56 4.68 -13.00 -5.60
CA HIS A 56 4.20 -11.65 -5.78
C HIS A 56 5.31 -10.61 -5.54
N LEU A 57 6.09 -10.77 -4.46
CA LEU A 57 7.25 -9.92 -4.17
C LEU A 57 8.28 -9.96 -5.31
N LYS A 58 8.53 -11.17 -5.86
CA LYS A 58 9.44 -11.36 -7.01
C LYS A 58 8.95 -10.63 -8.25
N MET A 59 7.68 -10.82 -8.63
CA MET A 59 7.09 -10.16 -9.81
C MET A 59 7.12 -8.64 -9.69
N VAL A 60 6.72 -8.09 -8.54
CA VAL A 60 6.71 -6.63 -8.32
C VAL A 60 8.14 -6.07 -8.37
N GLY A 61 9.11 -6.73 -7.73
CA GLY A 61 10.51 -6.32 -7.79
C GLY A 61 11.10 -6.43 -9.20
N GLU A 62 10.74 -7.48 -9.95
CA GLU A 62 11.16 -7.69 -11.34
C GLU A 62 10.59 -6.61 -12.28
N ALA A 63 9.27 -6.38 -12.24
CA ALA A 63 8.62 -5.31 -13.00
C ALA A 63 9.20 -3.93 -12.69
N THR A 64 9.44 -3.64 -11.40
CA THR A 64 10.07 -2.37 -10.97
C THR A 64 11.47 -2.21 -11.56
N ARG A 65 12.31 -3.25 -11.51
CA ARG A 65 13.66 -3.20 -12.09
C ARG A 65 13.62 -3.01 -13.60
N ALA A 66 12.66 -3.64 -14.28
CA ALA A 66 12.48 -3.53 -15.72
C ALA A 66 12.16 -2.09 -16.18
N VAL A 67 11.42 -1.31 -15.38
CA VAL A 67 11.19 0.13 -15.64
C VAL A 67 12.51 0.90 -15.64
N ARG A 68 13.39 0.62 -14.66
CA ARG A 68 14.66 1.33 -14.50
C ARG A 68 15.67 0.98 -15.59
N THR A 69 15.71 -0.27 -16.02
CA THR A 69 16.67 -0.75 -17.02
C THR A 69 16.16 -0.67 -18.45
N ASP A 70 14.86 -0.38 -18.63
CA ASP A 70 14.13 -0.46 -19.88
C ASP A 70 14.25 -1.84 -20.58
N ARG A 71 14.48 -2.89 -19.79
CA ARG A 71 14.67 -4.27 -20.28
C ARG A 71 13.71 -5.22 -19.61
N GLY A 72 13.02 -6.04 -20.40
CA GLY A 72 12.07 -7.04 -19.90
C GLY A 72 10.80 -6.43 -19.30
N ARG A 73 10.39 -5.25 -19.80
CA ARG A 73 9.16 -4.56 -19.36
C ARG A 73 7.96 -5.48 -19.45
N TYR A 74 7.06 -5.35 -18.49
CA TYR A 74 5.88 -6.20 -18.41
C TYR A 74 4.87 -5.82 -19.48
N SER A 75 4.35 -6.85 -20.16
CA SER A 75 3.20 -6.75 -21.05
C SER A 75 1.89 -6.82 -20.26
N ARG A 76 0.75 -6.64 -20.96
CA ARG A 76 -0.59 -6.95 -20.45
C ARG A 76 -0.66 -8.36 -19.83
N ALA A 77 -0.17 -9.37 -20.54
CA ALA A 77 -0.21 -10.76 -20.08
C ALA A 77 0.65 -10.97 -18.82
N ASP A 78 1.80 -10.29 -18.72
CA ASP A 78 2.65 -10.34 -17.52
C ASP A 78 1.94 -9.68 -16.32
N PHE A 79 1.27 -8.54 -16.53
CA PHE A 79 0.48 -7.91 -15.48
C PHE A 79 -0.77 -8.67 -15.12
N ASP A 80 -1.42 -9.37 -16.05
CA ASP A 80 -2.58 -10.19 -15.71
C ASP A 80 -2.18 -11.33 -14.77
N LYS A 81 -0.96 -11.86 -14.84
CA LYS A 81 -0.42 -12.81 -13.82
C LYS A 81 -0.23 -12.16 -12.44
N LEU A 82 0.10 -10.87 -12.40
CA LEU A 82 0.33 -10.13 -11.15
C LEU A 82 -0.97 -9.57 -10.55
N LEU A 83 -1.86 -9.05 -11.39
CA LEU A 83 -3.00 -8.20 -11.03
C LEU A 83 -4.33 -8.81 -11.43
N GLY A 84 -4.37 -9.98 -12.08
CA GLY A 84 -5.58 -10.60 -12.61
C GLY A 84 -6.67 -10.87 -11.57
N GLU A 85 -6.32 -10.89 -10.28
CA GLU A 85 -7.28 -11.00 -9.18
C GLU A 85 -7.91 -9.66 -8.75
N TYR A 86 -7.48 -8.54 -9.31
CA TYR A 86 -7.84 -7.19 -8.89
C TYR A 86 -8.47 -6.41 -10.05
N ASP A 87 -9.45 -5.55 -9.76
CA ASP A 87 -10.08 -4.68 -10.76
C ASP A 87 -9.71 -3.20 -10.59
N ALA A 88 -8.82 -2.90 -9.65
CA ALA A 88 -8.16 -1.61 -9.54
C ALA A 88 -6.71 -1.75 -9.05
N ALA A 89 -5.82 -0.83 -9.43
CA ALA A 89 -4.42 -0.83 -9.01
C ALA A 89 -3.98 0.52 -8.44
N CYS A 90 -3.44 0.51 -7.21
CA CYS A 90 -2.99 1.69 -6.47
C CYS A 90 -1.48 1.65 -6.19
N VAL A 91 -0.66 1.41 -7.22
CA VAL A 91 0.81 1.29 -7.09
C VAL A 91 1.57 2.22 -8.04
N PRO A 92 2.65 2.88 -7.59
CA PRO A 92 3.30 3.96 -8.35
C PRO A 92 4.47 3.54 -9.25
N PHE A 93 4.90 2.27 -9.25
CA PHE A 93 6.25 1.91 -9.69
C PHE A 93 6.43 1.75 -11.20
N PHE A 94 5.39 1.34 -11.92
CA PHE A 94 5.42 0.99 -13.34
C PHE A 94 4.23 1.61 -14.08
N ILE A 95 3.96 2.89 -13.82
CA ILE A 95 2.75 3.60 -14.30
C ILE A 95 2.63 3.65 -15.83
N GLU A 96 3.74 3.81 -16.56
CA GLU A 96 3.76 3.80 -18.03
C GLU A 96 3.32 2.45 -18.57
N ASP A 97 3.81 1.38 -17.95
CA ASP A 97 3.50 0.02 -18.36
C ASP A 97 2.06 -0.35 -18.03
N LEU A 98 1.52 0.14 -16.89
CA LEU A 98 0.10 -0.02 -16.57
C LEU A 98 -0.81 0.73 -17.53
N VAL A 99 -0.45 1.96 -17.92
CA VAL A 99 -1.24 2.73 -18.90
C VAL A 99 -1.23 2.01 -20.26
N ARG A 100 -0.06 1.49 -20.68
CA ARG A 100 0.06 0.73 -21.93
C ARG A 100 -0.69 -0.60 -21.87
N ALA A 101 -0.63 -1.30 -20.75
CA ALA A 101 -1.28 -2.60 -20.57
C ALA A 101 -2.81 -2.47 -20.44
N TYR A 102 -3.30 -1.43 -19.78
CA TYR A 102 -4.72 -1.24 -19.48
C TYR A 102 -5.23 0.11 -20.02
N PRO A 103 -5.23 0.32 -21.35
CA PRO A 103 -5.57 1.62 -21.95
C PRO A 103 -7.04 2.03 -21.73
N ASP A 104 -7.90 1.06 -21.44
CA ASP A 104 -9.34 1.23 -21.25
C ASP A 104 -9.73 1.48 -19.77
N ALA A 105 -8.76 1.41 -18.86
CA ALA A 105 -8.99 1.74 -17.45
C ALA A 105 -9.19 3.24 -17.24
N LYS A 106 -9.91 3.61 -16.18
CA LYS A 106 -9.97 5.00 -15.70
C LYS A 106 -8.72 5.30 -14.88
N PHE A 107 -8.15 6.49 -15.06
CA PHE A 107 -6.91 6.86 -14.40
C PHE A 107 -7.13 7.92 -13.31
N VAL A 108 -6.52 7.69 -12.14
CA VAL A 108 -6.59 8.60 -10.99
C VAL A 108 -5.19 9.12 -10.68
N LEU A 109 -5.04 10.44 -10.61
CA LEU A 109 -3.80 11.08 -10.19
C LEU A 109 -4.09 12.04 -9.03
N ILE A 110 -3.52 11.73 -7.87
CA ILE A 110 -3.54 12.58 -6.68
C ILE A 110 -2.13 13.13 -6.49
N THR A 111 -2.04 14.45 -6.31
CA THR A 111 -0.78 15.14 -6.01
C THR A 111 -0.89 15.87 -4.70
N ARG A 112 0.23 16.00 -4.00
CA ARG A 112 0.38 16.80 -2.78
C ARG A 112 1.47 17.84 -3.00
N GLU A 113 1.47 18.87 -2.15
CA GLU A 113 2.61 19.77 -1.99
C GLU A 113 3.89 18.94 -1.71
N PRO A 114 5.00 19.17 -2.45
CA PRO A 114 6.21 18.35 -2.39
C PRO A 114 6.85 18.21 -1.01
N GLN A 115 6.98 19.28 -0.23
CA GLN A 115 7.63 19.25 1.10
C GLN A 115 6.82 18.37 2.08
N ALA A 116 5.50 18.49 2.05
CA ALA A 116 4.60 17.68 2.84
C ALA A 116 4.62 16.19 2.41
N TRP A 117 4.81 15.92 1.12
CA TRP A 117 5.05 14.57 0.61
C TRP A 117 6.37 14.00 1.13
N LEU A 118 7.49 14.73 1.00
CA LEU A 118 8.81 14.29 1.44
C LEU A 118 8.86 14.04 2.95
N THR A 119 8.22 14.92 3.73
CA THR A 119 8.07 14.71 5.19
C THR A 119 7.34 13.38 5.48
N SER A 120 6.35 13.00 4.68
CA SER A 120 5.67 11.70 4.82
C SER A 120 6.56 10.53 4.41
N MET A 121 7.32 10.67 3.32
CA MET A 121 8.30 9.68 2.86
C MET A 121 9.35 9.41 3.94
N LYS A 122 9.94 10.46 4.54
CA LYS A 122 10.91 10.38 5.63
C LYS A 122 10.40 9.57 6.82
N LYS A 123 9.17 9.85 7.25
CA LYS A 123 8.55 9.18 8.42
C LYS A 123 8.17 7.72 8.18
N THR A 124 8.12 7.26 6.93
CA THR A 124 7.59 5.93 6.60
C THR A 124 8.55 5.13 5.75
N VAL A 125 8.62 5.42 4.45
CA VAL A 125 9.42 4.67 3.48
C VAL A 125 10.90 4.73 3.81
N ILE A 126 11.45 5.93 4.00
CA ILE A 126 12.89 6.12 4.24
C ILE A 126 13.26 5.53 5.60
N LYS A 127 12.46 5.79 6.63
CA LYS A 127 12.65 5.19 7.96
C LYS A 127 12.67 3.66 7.88
N ALA A 128 11.68 3.05 7.22
CA ALA A 128 11.61 1.59 7.06
C ALA A 128 12.81 1.04 6.27
N ALA A 129 13.25 1.73 5.22
CA ALA A 129 14.43 1.35 4.44
C ALA A 129 15.70 1.35 5.30
N LYS A 130 15.89 2.40 6.12
CA LYS A 130 17.02 2.50 7.06
C LYS A 130 16.96 1.43 8.13
N GLU A 131 15.79 1.14 8.68
CA GLU A 131 15.60 0.07 9.68
C GLU A 131 15.87 -1.32 9.11
N GLN A 132 15.52 -1.58 7.84
CA GLN A 132 15.89 -2.82 7.15
C GLN A 132 17.41 -3.00 7.03
N GLY A 133 18.17 -1.90 6.94
CA GLY A 133 19.64 -1.93 6.90
C GLY A 133 20.33 -2.15 8.25
N ARG A 134 19.58 -2.27 9.36
CA ARG A 134 20.15 -2.38 10.73
C ARG A 134 19.94 -3.77 11.33
N PHE A 135 20.83 -4.16 12.23
CA PHE A 135 20.66 -5.37 13.05
C PHE A 135 19.46 -5.20 14.02
N PRO A 136 18.62 -6.23 14.25
CA PRO A 136 18.70 -7.60 13.71
C PRO A 136 17.97 -7.81 12.37
N ALA A 137 17.34 -6.77 11.80
CA ALA A 137 16.58 -6.90 10.55
C ALA A 137 17.45 -7.41 9.38
N THR A 138 18.72 -7.01 9.33
CA THR A 138 19.69 -7.53 8.37
C THR A 138 19.90 -9.04 8.48
N LEU A 139 19.93 -9.59 9.70
CA LEU A 139 20.08 -11.03 9.91
C LEU A 139 18.83 -11.79 9.44
N PHE A 140 17.63 -11.29 9.77
CA PHE A 140 16.38 -11.93 9.35
C PHE A 140 16.23 -12.02 7.83
N GLN A 141 16.84 -11.11 7.07
CA GLN A 141 16.83 -11.18 5.60
C GLN A 141 17.65 -12.33 5.04
N TYR A 142 18.58 -12.91 5.80
CA TYR A 142 19.31 -14.12 5.40
C TYR A 142 18.62 -15.40 5.86
N LEU A 143 17.78 -15.31 6.90
CA LEU A 143 17.12 -16.47 7.51
C LEU A 143 15.70 -16.71 6.99
N ASP A 144 15.01 -15.65 6.54
CA ASP A 144 13.65 -15.71 6.00
C ASP A 144 13.63 -15.28 4.52
N PRO A 145 13.33 -16.20 3.59
CA PRO A 145 13.21 -15.89 2.16
C PRO A 145 12.21 -14.77 1.86
N THR A 146 11.13 -14.66 2.63
CA THR A 146 10.13 -13.59 2.49
C THR A 146 10.75 -12.23 2.74
N MET A 147 11.55 -12.11 3.82
CA MET A 147 12.25 -10.88 4.16
C MET A 147 13.32 -10.53 3.14
N TRP A 148 14.02 -11.53 2.60
CA TRP A 148 14.97 -11.35 1.50
C TRP A 148 14.29 -10.75 0.26
N HIS A 149 13.20 -11.37 -0.20
CA HIS A 149 12.46 -10.93 -1.39
C HIS A 149 11.79 -9.56 -1.17
N PHE A 150 11.27 -9.32 0.04
CA PHE A 150 10.70 -8.03 0.41
C PHE A 150 11.75 -6.92 0.33
N ARG A 151 12.95 -7.14 0.90
CA ARG A 151 14.07 -6.19 0.80
C ARG A 151 14.48 -5.93 -0.64
N ARG A 152 14.65 -6.98 -1.45
CA ARG A 152 15.04 -6.83 -2.86
C ARG A 152 14.05 -6.01 -3.68
N MET A 153 12.76 -6.10 -3.32
CA MET A 153 11.69 -5.34 -3.94
C MET A 153 11.66 -3.89 -3.43
N THR A 154 11.81 -3.64 -2.13
CA THR A 154 11.88 -2.28 -1.57
C THR A 154 13.11 -1.52 -2.08
N GLU A 155 14.27 -2.17 -2.23
CA GLU A 155 15.46 -1.59 -2.85
C GLU A 155 15.22 -1.16 -4.30
N ALA A 156 14.48 -1.96 -5.08
CA ALA A 156 14.11 -1.60 -6.44
C ALA A 156 13.24 -0.33 -6.46
N TRP A 157 12.27 -0.21 -5.54
CA TRP A 157 11.43 0.99 -5.42
C TRP A 157 12.21 2.22 -5.01
N ILE A 158 13.07 2.09 -4.00
CA ILE A 158 13.92 3.20 -3.54
C ILE A 158 14.79 3.69 -4.69
N SER A 159 15.33 2.79 -5.50
CA SER A 159 16.14 3.18 -6.66
C SER A 159 15.38 3.88 -7.79
N LEU A 160 14.04 3.79 -7.82
CA LEU A 160 13.23 4.61 -8.72
C LEU A 160 13.09 6.04 -8.22
N TRP A 161 13.10 6.24 -6.90
CA TRP A 161 12.91 7.55 -6.25
C TRP A 161 14.23 8.28 -6.00
N TRP A 162 15.29 7.55 -5.66
CA TRP A 162 16.67 7.99 -5.51
C TRP A 162 17.60 7.19 -6.43
N PRO A 163 17.64 7.50 -7.73
CA PRO A 163 18.54 6.85 -8.69
C PRO A 163 20.02 6.88 -8.30
N SER A 164 20.49 7.93 -7.64
CA SER A 164 21.88 8.03 -7.14
C SER A 164 22.22 7.02 -6.05
N GLY A 165 21.20 6.45 -5.39
CA GLY A 165 21.34 5.62 -4.20
C GLY A 165 21.44 6.40 -2.89
N ASN A 166 21.57 7.73 -2.92
CA ASN A 166 21.58 8.56 -1.72
C ASN A 166 20.17 8.88 -1.24
N ILE A 167 19.59 8.01 -0.40
CA ILE A 167 18.21 8.15 0.12
C ILE A 167 17.98 9.42 0.97
N ASP A 168 19.04 10.12 1.38
CA ASP A 168 18.98 11.37 2.15
C ASP A 168 19.08 12.63 1.27
N ASP A 169 19.20 12.48 -0.06
CA ASP A 169 19.17 13.59 -1.01
C ASP A 169 17.72 14.07 -1.24
N ASP A 170 17.34 15.13 -0.52
CA ASP A 170 16.02 15.74 -0.65
C ASP A 170 15.78 16.35 -2.04
N GLU A 171 16.81 16.89 -2.68
CA GLU A 171 16.69 17.52 -4.01
C GLU A 171 16.46 16.48 -5.10
N GLU A 172 17.12 15.33 -5.02
CA GLU A 172 16.83 14.18 -5.89
C GLU A 172 15.39 13.69 -5.68
N ALA A 173 14.93 13.62 -4.43
CA ALA A 173 13.55 13.23 -4.12
C ALA A 173 12.53 14.16 -4.80
N PHE A 174 12.74 15.48 -4.69
CA PHE A 174 11.87 16.47 -5.33
C PHE A 174 11.93 16.40 -6.86
N ARG A 175 13.12 16.29 -7.46
CA ARG A 175 13.29 16.14 -8.91
C ARG A 175 12.55 14.90 -9.42
N THR A 176 12.65 13.78 -8.72
CA THR A 176 11.98 12.53 -9.10
C THR A 176 10.47 12.61 -8.90
N TYR A 177 10.00 13.25 -7.82
CA TYR A 177 8.58 13.50 -7.58
C TYR A 177 7.95 14.33 -8.71
N ASP A 178 8.61 15.41 -9.10
CA ASP A 178 8.14 16.26 -10.19
C ASP A 178 8.19 15.55 -11.54
N LYS A 179 9.26 14.78 -11.81
CA LYS A 179 9.37 13.94 -13.00
C LYS A 179 8.21 12.94 -13.08
N HIS A 180 7.92 12.23 -11.99
CA HIS A 180 6.79 11.27 -11.92
C HIS A 180 5.46 11.96 -12.19
N ASN A 181 5.20 13.11 -11.56
CA ASN A 181 3.95 13.83 -11.74
C ASN A 181 3.79 14.40 -13.16
N ARG A 182 4.88 14.88 -13.79
CA ARG A 182 4.86 15.30 -15.20
C ARG A 182 4.56 14.13 -16.12
N LEU A 183 5.24 13.00 -15.92
CA LEU A 183 5.02 11.77 -16.67
C LEU A 183 3.56 11.29 -16.55
N ALA A 184 3.03 11.17 -15.33
CA ALA A 184 1.65 10.77 -15.08
C ALA A 184 0.62 11.71 -15.76
N ARG A 185 0.91 13.02 -15.83
CA ARG A 185 0.04 13.98 -16.54
C ARG A 185 0.15 13.87 -18.07
N GLY A 186 1.30 13.46 -18.60
CA GLY A 186 1.53 13.28 -20.03
C GLY A 186 0.96 11.97 -20.58
N LEU A 187 0.92 10.91 -19.76
CA LEU A 187 0.43 9.59 -20.18
C LEU A 187 -1.08 9.54 -20.45
N VAL A 188 -1.86 10.42 -19.82
CA VAL A 188 -3.32 10.34 -19.88
C VAL A 188 -3.93 11.68 -20.30
N PRO A 189 -4.71 11.72 -21.40
CA PRO A 189 -5.46 12.90 -21.80
C PRO A 189 -6.32 13.44 -20.64
N PRO A 190 -6.53 14.76 -20.52
CA PRO A 190 -7.30 15.36 -19.42
C PRO A 190 -8.68 14.72 -19.23
N GLU A 191 -9.33 14.32 -20.33
CA GLU A 191 -10.66 13.71 -20.37
C GLU A 191 -10.77 12.38 -19.61
N ARG A 192 -9.65 11.64 -19.51
CA ARG A 192 -9.61 10.31 -18.86
C ARG A 192 -9.07 10.37 -17.42
N ARG A 193 -8.75 11.57 -16.92
CA ARG A 193 -8.21 11.78 -15.56
C ARG A 193 -9.31 12.16 -14.57
N VAL A 194 -9.48 11.33 -13.55
CA VAL A 194 -10.28 11.72 -12.37
C VAL A 194 -9.40 12.58 -11.46
N ARG A 195 -9.74 13.86 -11.34
CA ARG A 195 -9.05 14.79 -10.43
C ARG A 195 -9.68 14.76 -9.05
N ARG A 196 -8.85 14.67 -8.01
CA ARG A 196 -9.24 15.07 -6.66
C ARG A 196 -8.81 16.52 -6.46
N ALA A 197 -9.77 17.42 -6.25
CA ALA A 197 -9.48 18.79 -5.83
C ALA A 197 -8.80 18.73 -4.46
N SER A 198 -7.55 19.20 -4.36
CA SER A 198 -6.95 19.50 -3.07
C SER A 198 -6.74 21.01 -2.98
N LYS A 199 -7.52 21.63 -2.08
CA LYS A 199 -7.60 23.06 -1.69
C LYS A 199 -8.58 23.94 -2.48
N ALA A 200 -9.75 24.20 -1.89
CA ALA A 200 -10.07 25.47 -1.23
C ALA A 200 -11.40 25.31 -0.48
N VAL A 201 -11.40 25.56 0.84
CA VAL A 201 -12.62 25.95 1.54
C VAL A 201 -12.82 27.40 1.15
N GLU A 202 -13.66 27.65 0.16
CA GLU A 202 -14.21 28.98 -0.09
C GLU A 202 -15.68 28.81 -0.45
N LYS A 203 -16.48 29.68 0.16
CA LYS A 203 -17.93 29.66 0.23
C LYS A 203 -18.57 29.62 -1.16
N GLU A 204 -19.38 28.60 -1.41
CA GLU A 204 -20.63 28.63 -2.19
C GLU A 204 -21.16 27.19 -2.12
N GLY A 205 -22.37 26.93 -1.62
CA GLY A 205 -23.58 27.38 -2.27
C GLY A 205 -24.09 26.25 -3.16
N ASP A 206 -24.67 25.24 -2.52
CA ASP A 206 -25.57 24.21 -3.06
C ASP A 206 -25.11 23.11 -4.05
N THR A 207 -25.57 21.89 -3.71
CA THR A 207 -25.67 20.65 -4.51
C THR A 207 -24.39 19.82 -4.82
N GLU A 208 -23.92 19.03 -3.84
CA GLU A 208 -23.04 17.87 -4.11
C GLU A 208 -23.76 16.51 -3.90
N SER A 209 -23.56 15.61 -4.86
CA SER A 209 -24.15 14.26 -4.91
C SER A 209 -23.57 13.32 -3.83
N PRO A 210 -24.28 12.25 -3.42
CA PRO A 210 -23.84 11.34 -2.36
C PRO A 210 -22.47 10.69 -2.58
N GLN A 211 -22.04 10.56 -3.83
CA GLN A 211 -20.75 9.95 -4.21
C GLN A 211 -19.54 10.86 -3.91
N GLN A 212 -19.74 12.18 -3.82
CA GLN A 212 -18.66 13.14 -3.55
C GLN A 212 -18.33 13.25 -2.05
N ARG A 213 -19.31 13.02 -1.16
CA ARG A 213 -19.12 13.07 0.30
C ARG A 213 -18.19 11.99 0.84
N ALA A 214 -18.14 10.82 0.23
CA ALA A 214 -17.33 9.69 0.70
C ALA A 214 -15.81 9.93 0.57
N PHE A 215 -15.37 10.94 -0.20
CA PHE A 215 -13.95 11.17 -0.46
C PHE A 215 -13.27 12.03 0.62
N CYS A 216 -14.02 12.78 1.43
CA CYS A 216 -13.46 13.75 2.36
C CYS A 216 -13.30 13.19 3.78
N GLY A 217 -12.04 13.00 4.18
CA GLY A 217 -11.64 12.82 5.57
C GLY A 217 -11.21 11.40 5.87
N TRP A 218 -9.89 11.17 5.89
CA TRP A 218 -9.21 10.29 6.86
C TRP A 218 -7.70 10.25 6.57
N ASN A 219 -6.93 11.20 7.13
CA ASN A 219 -5.66 10.86 7.75
C ASN A 219 -5.08 11.96 8.66
N SER A 220 -4.62 11.52 9.83
CA SER A 220 -3.86 12.18 10.91
C SER A 220 -4.49 13.34 11.69
N ARG A 221 -4.90 13.00 12.93
CA ARG A 221 -4.53 13.65 14.21
C ARG A 221 -4.00 15.10 14.09
N ASN A 222 -4.91 16.06 13.99
CA ASN A 222 -4.89 17.32 14.74
C ASN A 222 -6.18 18.09 14.46
N ARG A 223 -7.04 18.17 15.49
CA ARG A 223 -8.23 19.04 15.64
C ARG A 223 -9.18 19.14 14.42
N CYS A 224 -10.16 18.25 14.36
CA CYS A 224 -11.51 18.58 13.89
C CYS A 224 -12.47 18.23 15.01
N ARG A 225 -13.11 19.24 15.59
CA ARG A 225 -14.09 19.11 16.67
C ARG A 225 -15.46 19.35 16.05
N CYS A 226 -16.32 18.34 16.01
CA CYS A 226 -17.77 18.49 15.82
C CYS A 226 -18.50 17.42 16.66
N LEU A 227 -19.35 17.93 17.56
CA LEU A 227 -20.52 17.27 18.19
C LEU A 227 -21.48 16.75 17.09
N VAL A 228 -22.42 15.81 17.23
CA VAL A 228 -23.02 14.88 18.24
C VAL A 228 -23.98 14.00 17.39
N LEU A 229 -24.11 12.66 17.55
CA LEU A 229 -25.07 11.98 18.43
C LEU A 229 -24.69 10.50 18.65
N ASP A 230 -24.62 10.16 19.93
CA ASP A 230 -24.88 8.91 20.65
C ASP A 230 -24.35 7.54 20.18
N GLY A 231 -23.56 6.93 21.08
CA GLY A 231 -23.62 5.50 21.32
C GLY A 231 -22.32 4.69 21.23
N CYS A 232 -21.28 5.03 22.01
CA CYS A 232 -20.50 4.05 22.80
C CYS A 232 -19.25 4.69 23.42
N HIS A 233 -19.32 4.90 24.73
CA HIS A 233 -18.18 5.10 25.60
C HIS A 233 -17.44 3.77 25.81
N ALA A 234 -16.19 3.68 25.34
CA ALA A 234 -15.11 2.96 26.03
C ALA A 234 -13.84 2.96 25.15
N TYR A 235 -12.98 3.98 25.28
CA TYR A 235 -11.53 3.82 25.11
C TYR A 235 -10.85 5.04 25.72
N ARG A 236 -10.86 5.08 27.05
CA ARG A 236 -10.09 6.05 27.83
C ARG A 236 -9.46 5.37 29.05
N ALA A 237 -8.64 4.36 28.79
CA ALA A 237 -7.66 3.87 29.75
C ALA A 237 -6.63 3.02 28.98
N LEU A 238 -5.41 3.54 28.89
CA LEU A 238 -4.11 2.84 28.82
C LEU A 238 -3.12 3.81 28.16
N GLY A 239 -2.62 4.71 28.99
CA GLY A 239 -1.43 5.48 28.69
C GLY A 239 -0.20 4.58 28.63
N THR A 240 0.76 5.01 27.81
CA THR A 240 2.19 4.67 27.89
C THR A 240 2.54 3.18 27.86
N LEU A 241 2.60 2.61 26.65
CA LEU A 241 3.59 1.60 26.29
C LEU A 241 4.19 1.96 24.93
N GLN A 242 5.51 2.06 24.93
CA GLN A 242 6.35 2.54 23.83
C GLN A 242 6.22 1.66 22.58
N ALA A 243 6.52 2.29 21.45
CA ALA A 243 6.41 1.75 20.12
C ALA A 243 7.29 0.50 19.88
N THR A 244 6.70 -0.68 20.02
CA THR A 244 7.06 -1.88 19.26
C THR A 244 6.01 -2.09 18.17
N PRO A 245 6.39 -2.39 16.92
CA PRO A 245 5.42 -2.68 15.88
C PRO A 245 4.78 -4.04 16.18
N PHE A 246 3.60 -4.00 16.82
CA PHE A 246 2.74 -5.14 17.15
C PHE A 246 2.50 -6.09 15.95
N TRP A 247 2.59 -5.55 14.72
CA TRP A 247 2.45 -6.27 13.45
C TRP A 247 3.56 -7.30 13.12
N LEU A 248 4.71 -7.29 13.81
CA LEU A 248 5.77 -8.27 13.59
C LEU A 248 5.57 -9.57 14.40
N LEU A 249 4.81 -9.50 15.50
CA LEU A 249 4.62 -10.62 16.45
C LEU A 249 3.42 -11.51 16.10
N ASP A 250 2.34 -10.93 15.56
CA ASP A 250 1.13 -11.70 15.20
C ASP A 250 1.40 -12.77 14.14
N ASN A 251 2.34 -12.54 13.21
CA ASN A 251 2.72 -13.53 12.19
C ASN A 251 3.69 -14.62 12.69
N LEU A 252 4.41 -14.38 13.79
CA LEU A 252 5.31 -15.38 14.39
C LEU A 252 4.55 -16.41 15.23
N LEU A 253 3.43 -16.02 15.85
CA LEU A 253 2.61 -16.93 16.66
C LEU A 253 1.68 -17.81 15.83
N LEU A 254 1.23 -17.36 14.66
CA LEU A 254 0.38 -18.16 13.76
C LEU A 254 1.12 -19.28 12.99
N ARG A 255 2.46 -19.35 13.06
CA ARG A 255 3.28 -20.34 12.33
C ARG A 255 4.05 -21.35 13.20
N ARG A 256 3.86 -21.38 14.52
CA ARG A 256 4.49 -22.38 15.40
C ARG A 256 3.47 -23.40 15.94
N ASN A 257 3.08 -24.34 15.07
CA ASN A 257 2.77 -25.70 15.52
C ASN A 257 4.03 -26.52 15.28
N CYS A 258 4.90 -26.61 16.30
CA CYS A 258 5.86 -27.69 16.55
C CYS A 258 6.83 -27.26 17.66
N LEU A 259 7.03 -28.18 18.62
CA LEU A 259 7.90 -28.12 19.80
C LEU A 259 7.27 -27.45 21.03
N GLY A 260 6.51 -28.26 21.75
CA GLY A 260 6.18 -28.02 23.14
C GLY A 260 7.42 -28.12 24.02
N LEU A 261 7.52 -27.15 24.94
CA LEU A 261 8.20 -27.14 26.24
C LEU A 261 8.62 -25.70 26.53
N LEU A 262 7.72 -24.96 27.19
CA LEU A 262 8.01 -24.01 28.28
C LEU A 262 6.68 -23.45 28.80
N SER A 263 6.07 -24.30 29.65
CA SER A 263 5.19 -24.03 30.78
C SER A 263 5.19 -22.56 31.26
N THR A 264 4.05 -21.87 31.14
CA THR A 264 3.07 -21.54 32.20
C THR A 264 3.21 -20.13 32.74
N SER A 265 2.38 -19.21 32.21
CA SER A 265 1.84 -18.02 32.91
C SER A 265 0.87 -17.18 32.07
N ILE A 266 0.67 -17.47 30.77
CA ILE A 266 -0.18 -16.63 29.89
C ILE A 266 -1.56 -17.27 29.57
N GLU A 267 -1.74 -18.57 29.83
CA GLU A 267 -2.94 -19.29 29.39
C GLU A 267 -4.22 -19.09 30.23
N VAL A 268 -4.15 -18.46 31.41
CA VAL A 268 -5.35 -18.34 32.28
C VAL A 268 -6.22 -17.11 31.92
N SER A 269 -5.69 -16.11 31.20
CA SER A 269 -6.46 -14.92 30.82
C SER A 269 -7.17 -15.02 29.47
N ALA A 270 -6.70 -15.86 28.55
CA ALA A 270 -7.31 -16.01 27.22
C ALA A 270 -8.57 -16.90 27.21
N ILE A 271 -8.64 -17.88 28.12
CA ILE A 271 -9.76 -18.85 28.17
C ILE A 271 -11.06 -18.22 28.72
N ARG A 272 -10.98 -17.14 29.52
CA ARG A 272 -12.18 -16.40 29.95
C ARG A 272 -12.76 -15.45 28.91
N PHE A 273 -12.00 -15.09 27.86
CA PHE A 273 -12.50 -14.20 26.80
C PHE A 273 -13.22 -14.96 25.69
N ILE A 274 -12.82 -16.21 25.41
CA ILE A 274 -13.40 -17.04 24.36
C ILE A 274 -14.76 -17.64 24.78
N SER A 275 -15.02 -17.84 26.07
CA SER A 275 -16.31 -18.35 26.55
C SER A 275 -17.43 -17.30 26.58
N CYS A 276 -17.13 -16.01 26.35
CA CYS A 276 -18.15 -14.94 26.37
C CYS A 276 -18.71 -14.60 24.97
N CYS A 277 -17.96 -14.90 23.89
CA CYS A 277 -18.40 -14.59 22.52
C CYS A 277 -19.23 -15.70 21.85
N HIS A 278 -19.34 -16.89 22.44
CA HIS A 278 -20.15 -17.98 21.88
C HIS A 278 -21.63 -17.97 22.33
N ALA A 279 -22.03 -17.06 23.23
CA ALA A 279 -23.39 -16.99 23.77
C ALA A 279 -24.23 -15.82 23.20
N HIS A 280 -23.76 -15.09 22.19
CA HIS A 280 -24.46 -13.91 21.63
C HIS A 280 -24.72 -13.98 20.11
N TRP A 281 -24.58 -15.16 19.50
CA TRP A 281 -24.90 -15.40 18.09
C TRP A 281 -25.90 -16.55 17.89
N SER A 282 -26.87 -16.70 18.80
CA SER A 282 -27.97 -17.68 18.68
C SER A 282 -29.38 -17.08 18.60
N GLN A 283 -29.58 -15.76 18.75
CA GLN A 283 -30.88 -15.13 18.52
C GLN A 283 -30.71 -13.67 18.09
N ALA A 284 -30.67 -13.43 16.78
CA ALA A 284 -31.03 -12.18 16.08
C ALA A 284 -30.97 -12.43 14.57
#